data_AF-A0A3D1EQA7-F1
#
_entry.id   AF-A0A3D1EQA7-F1
#
_cell.length_a   1.000
_cell.length_b   1.000
_cell.length_c   1.000
_cell.angle_alpha   90.00
_cell.angle_beta   90.00
_cell.angle_gamma   90.00
#
_symmetry.space_group_name_H-M   'P 1'
#
loop_
_entity.id
_entity.type
_entity.pdbx_description
1 polymer ?
#
loop_
_entity_poly.entity_id
_entity_poly.type
_entity_poly.pdbx_seq_one_letter_code
_entity_poly.pdbx_strand_id
1 'polypeptide(L)'
;MRSKRFPFSVSLVMYAGQSALSVGSAKDVSKQRFSARSKGWPSERPIRMQKRTVTFFYRLFGPKNRHVAVGDVVNDYTFWVMVQSSAATASSSDSAPTTDQRLIWINGNLIPRSEAKVSVFDHGFLYGDGVFEGIRIYNGQIFKLRSHLVRLMESAERIHLDPKLSIDEIEDLTRQTVAANNLQDGYIRLILSRGEGTLGLNPFSCPEPGVICIADSIRLYPEEMYRDGMKVIVAERPRIPVECLDPSVKSLNYLNNILAKCEALRQGLYEAIMLNTKGEVAEGTGDNIFVVKDGVVSTPAPDAGFLLGITRQFVIDTVAPACQHSV
;
A
#
# COMPACT_ATOMS: atom_id res chain seq x y z
N MET A 1 16.57 1.86 38.76
CA MET A 1 15.83 3.15 38.69
C MET A 1 15.05 3.20 37.38
N ARG A 2 13.71 3.22 37.51
CA ARG A 2 12.63 3.50 36.53
C ARG A 2 12.96 3.39 35.03
N SER A 3 12.51 2.30 34.40
CA SER A 3 12.25 2.25 32.96
C SER A 3 10.99 3.07 32.64
N LYS A 4 11.12 4.06 31.74
CA LYS A 4 10.00 4.86 31.24
C LYS A 4 9.17 3.99 30.30
N ARG A 5 7.88 3.83 30.63
CA ARG A 5 6.86 3.16 29.80
C ARG A 5 6.57 4.03 28.56
N PHE A 6 6.60 3.42 27.38
CA PHE A 6 6.08 4.01 26.14
C PHE A 6 4.54 3.94 26.15
N PRO A 7 3.80 5.01 25.81
CA PRO A 7 2.36 4.97 25.70
C PRO A 7 1.99 4.58 24.26
N PHE A 8 2.03 3.28 23.95
CA PHE A 8 1.34 2.74 22.78
C PHE A 8 0.24 1.80 23.28
N SER A 9 -1.02 2.18 23.10
CA SER A 9 -2.16 1.27 23.26
C SER A 9 -2.41 0.58 21.93
N VAL A 10 -1.77 -0.57 21.72
CA VAL A 10 -2.18 -1.51 20.67
C VAL A 10 -3.33 -2.33 21.24
N SER A 11 -4.55 -2.08 20.78
CA SER A 11 -5.70 -2.94 21.12
C SER A 11 -5.59 -4.22 20.30
N LEU A 12 -5.01 -5.25 20.93
CA LEU A 12 -4.89 -6.60 20.41
C LEU A 12 -6.13 -7.41 20.84
N VAL A 13 -6.98 -7.80 19.91
CA VAL A 13 -8.06 -8.78 20.17
C VAL A 13 -7.59 -10.13 19.65
N MET A 14 -7.13 -10.99 20.57
CA MET A 14 -6.82 -12.38 20.29
C MET A 14 -8.10 -13.23 20.30
N TYR A 15 -8.17 -14.23 19.42
CA TYR A 15 -8.93 -15.45 19.71
C TYR A 15 -8.22 -16.68 19.17
N ALA A 16 -7.87 -17.58 20.10
CA ALA A 16 -7.62 -18.98 19.84
C ALA A 16 -8.94 -19.74 20.05
N GLY A 17 -9.30 -20.64 19.15
CA GLY A 17 -10.55 -21.39 19.26
C GLY A 17 -10.61 -22.60 18.36
N GLN A 18 -9.98 -23.69 18.81
CA GLN A 18 -10.31 -25.04 18.37
C GLN A 18 -11.82 -25.31 18.57
N SER A 19 -12.43 -25.95 17.58
CA SER A 19 -13.56 -26.86 17.65
C SER A 19 -14.33 -26.97 18.97
N ALA A 20 -15.61 -26.58 18.95
CA ALA A 20 -16.61 -27.10 19.87
C ALA A 20 -17.70 -27.83 19.06
N LEU A 21 -17.46 -29.12 18.82
CA LEU A 21 -18.52 -30.09 18.61
C LEU A 21 -19.34 -30.17 19.91
N SER A 22 -20.66 -30.10 19.78
CA SER A 22 -21.58 -30.34 20.89
C SER A 22 -21.39 -31.75 21.44
N VAL A 23 -21.10 -31.84 22.74
CA VAL A 23 -21.09 -33.09 23.50
C VAL A 23 -22.53 -33.59 23.62
N GLY A 24 -22.90 -34.51 22.74
CA GLY A 24 -24.00 -35.46 22.96
C GLY A 24 -23.44 -36.71 23.65
N SER A 25 -24.21 -37.29 24.56
CA SER A 25 -23.84 -38.38 25.46
C SER A 25 -23.05 -39.53 24.81
N ALA A 26 -21.98 -39.95 25.48
CA ALA A 26 -21.20 -41.14 25.15
C ALA A 26 -22.03 -42.42 25.28
N LYS A 27 -22.07 -43.21 24.20
CA LYS A 27 -22.11 -44.69 24.20
C LYS A 27 -21.63 -45.18 22.82
N ASP A 28 -20.61 -46.02 22.84
CA ASP A 28 -20.12 -46.92 21.78
C ASP A 28 -19.79 -46.32 20.40
N VAL A 29 -18.52 -46.28 20.03
CA VAL A 29 -17.95 -47.13 18.96
C VAL A 29 -16.42 -47.06 19.04
N SER A 30 -15.85 -48.24 19.29
CA SER A 30 -14.43 -48.57 19.25
C SER A 30 -13.85 -48.55 17.83
N LYS A 31 -12.53 -48.29 17.75
CA LYS A 31 -11.60 -48.67 16.68
C LYS A 31 -11.87 -48.06 15.29
N GLN A 32 -11.05 -47.07 14.91
CA GLN A 32 -10.46 -47.04 13.57
C GLN A 32 -9.14 -46.24 13.58
N ARG A 33 -8.04 -46.97 13.39
CA ARG A 33 -6.74 -46.42 13.00
C ARG A 33 -6.87 -45.93 11.56
N PHE A 34 -6.56 -44.67 11.29
CA PHE A 34 -6.19 -44.24 9.94
C PHE A 34 -4.80 -43.60 9.98
N SER A 35 -3.84 -44.33 9.44
CA SER A 35 -2.54 -43.80 9.04
C SER A 35 -2.73 -43.02 7.73
N ALA A 36 -2.49 -41.71 7.74
CA ALA A 36 -2.31 -40.95 6.51
C ALA A 36 -0.83 -40.63 6.37
N ARG A 37 -0.19 -41.30 5.40
CA ARG A 37 1.20 -41.09 4.99
C ARG A 37 1.39 -39.64 4.53
N SER A 38 2.46 -39.02 5.00
CA SER A 38 2.98 -37.77 4.44
C SER A 38 3.31 -37.94 2.96
N LYS A 39 2.45 -37.43 2.08
CA LYS A 39 2.82 -37.15 0.69
C LYS A 39 3.16 -35.67 0.61
N GLY A 40 4.42 -35.38 0.27
CA GLY A 40 4.94 -34.03 0.13
C GLY A 40 4.09 -33.18 -0.80
N TRP A 41 3.96 -31.90 -0.45
CA TRP A 41 3.39 -30.88 -1.32
C TRP A 41 4.47 -30.35 -2.27
N PRO A 42 4.14 -30.09 -3.55
CA PRO A 42 5.06 -29.41 -4.44
C PRO A 42 5.11 -27.92 -4.10
N SER A 43 6.33 -27.41 -4.10
CA SER A 43 6.71 -26.00 -4.11
C SER A 43 5.89 -25.14 -5.07
N GLU A 44 5.70 -23.88 -4.68
CA GLU A 44 5.43 -22.72 -5.55
C GLU A 44 4.41 -22.95 -6.67
N ARG A 45 3.12 -22.72 -6.39
CA ARG A 45 2.13 -22.52 -7.45
C ARG A 45 1.52 -21.12 -7.38
N PRO A 46 1.45 -20.40 -8.50
CA PRO A 46 0.87 -19.07 -8.56
C PRO A 46 -0.65 -19.10 -8.29
N ILE A 47 -1.15 -18.06 -7.61
CA ILE A 47 -2.59 -17.87 -7.33
C ILE A 47 -3.29 -17.51 -8.64
N ARG A 48 -4.15 -18.41 -9.15
CA ARG A 48 -4.98 -18.18 -10.35
C ARG A 48 -6.43 -17.90 -9.94
N MET A 49 -7.00 -16.79 -10.39
CA MET A 49 -8.41 -16.43 -10.19
C MET A 49 -9.22 -16.60 -11.49
N GLN A 50 -10.39 -17.24 -11.43
CA GLN A 50 -11.21 -17.58 -12.61
C GLN A 50 -12.59 -16.87 -12.68
N LYS A 51 -12.96 -15.97 -11.75
CA LYS A 51 -14.27 -15.29 -11.75
C LYS A 51 -14.15 -13.76 -11.69
N ARG A 52 -15.03 -13.09 -12.45
CA ARG A 52 -15.00 -11.63 -12.75
C ARG A 52 -15.47 -10.71 -11.60
N THR A 53 -15.79 -11.26 -10.44
CA THR A 53 -16.08 -10.49 -9.23
C THR A 53 -15.63 -11.31 -8.04
N VAL A 54 -14.81 -10.75 -7.17
CA VAL A 54 -14.34 -11.39 -5.95
C VAL A 54 -14.77 -10.51 -4.78
N THR A 55 -15.57 -11.08 -3.88
CA THR A 55 -15.97 -10.40 -2.64
C THR A 55 -14.96 -10.78 -1.57
N PHE A 56 -14.24 -9.79 -1.03
CA PHE A 56 -13.31 -9.99 0.08
C PHE A 56 -14.05 -9.70 1.40
N PHE A 57 -13.92 -10.60 2.37
CA PHE A 57 -14.50 -10.45 3.70
C PHE A 57 -13.38 -10.17 4.70
N TYR A 58 -13.57 -9.14 5.53
CA TYR A 58 -12.77 -8.94 6.73
C TYR A 58 -13.60 -9.44 7.91
N ARG A 59 -13.01 -10.30 8.77
CA ARG A 59 -13.68 -10.77 9.98
C ARG A 59 -12.96 -10.24 11.21
N LEU A 60 -13.44 -9.12 11.73
CA LEU A 60 -13.15 -8.71 13.11
C LEU A 60 -14.27 -9.24 14.00
N PHE A 61 -13.94 -10.18 14.89
CA PHE A 61 -14.89 -10.61 15.92
C PHE A 61 -14.87 -9.63 17.09
N GLY A 62 -15.98 -8.92 17.28
CA GLY A 62 -16.31 -8.21 18.52
C GLY A 62 -17.34 -9.00 19.35
N PRO A 63 -17.37 -8.84 20.70
CA PRO A 63 -18.32 -9.55 21.54
C PRO A 63 -19.68 -8.84 21.49
N LYS A 64 -20.71 -9.58 21.06
CA LYS A 64 -22.15 -9.25 21.05
C LYS A 64 -22.62 -8.32 19.91
N ASN A 65 -23.03 -8.92 18.80
CA ASN A 65 -24.45 -9.03 18.44
C ASN A 65 -24.65 -9.82 17.14
N ARG A 66 -25.71 -10.61 17.15
CA ARG A 66 -26.16 -11.52 16.09
C ARG A 66 -26.69 -10.69 14.92
N HIS A 67 -26.27 -10.96 13.69
CA HIS A 67 -27.11 -11.07 12.48
C HIS A 67 -26.27 -11.71 11.35
N VAL A 68 -26.87 -12.66 10.66
CA VAL A 68 -26.28 -13.48 9.59
C VAL A 68 -26.52 -12.79 8.25
N ALA A 69 -25.48 -12.69 7.41
CA ALA A 69 -25.63 -12.53 5.98
C ALA A 69 -24.73 -13.56 5.29
N VAL A 70 -25.37 -14.52 4.63
CA VAL A 70 -24.75 -15.59 3.83
C VAL A 70 -24.33 -14.99 2.48
N GLY A 71 -23.08 -15.19 2.09
CA GLY A 71 -22.55 -14.82 0.77
C GLY A 71 -21.42 -15.77 0.38
N ASP A 72 -21.46 -16.29 -0.84
CA ASP A 72 -20.82 -17.52 -1.28
C ASP A 72 -19.32 -17.67 -0.93
N VAL A 73 -19.02 -18.81 -0.30
CA VAL A 73 -17.68 -19.37 -0.12
C VAL A 73 -17.14 -19.75 -1.49
N VAL A 74 -16.03 -19.13 -1.92
CA VAL A 74 -15.17 -19.73 -2.94
C VAL A 74 -13.95 -20.29 -2.22
N ASN A 75 -14.00 -21.57 -1.86
CA ASN A 75 -12.86 -22.41 -1.47
C ASN A 75 -12.05 -22.02 -0.20
N ASP A 76 -12.69 -21.54 0.87
CA ASP A 76 -12.03 -21.31 2.18
C ASP A 76 -10.90 -20.27 2.19
N TYR A 77 -10.92 -19.28 1.28
CA TYR A 77 -9.93 -18.20 1.25
C TYR A 77 -10.50 -16.93 1.88
N THR A 78 -9.80 -16.36 2.87
CA THR A 78 -9.98 -14.96 3.25
C THR A 78 -8.89 -14.18 2.54
N PHE A 79 -9.22 -13.09 1.86
CA PHE A 79 -8.17 -12.24 1.32
C PHE A 79 -8.29 -10.81 1.81
N TRP A 80 -7.12 -10.20 1.93
CA TRP A 80 -6.89 -8.90 2.52
C TRP A 80 -6.29 -8.04 1.42
N VAL A 81 -7.06 -7.09 0.91
CA VAL A 81 -6.48 -5.97 0.17
C VAL A 81 -5.90 -5.06 1.23
N MET A 82 -4.58 -4.93 1.25
CA MET A 82 -3.90 -4.16 2.28
C MET A 82 -4.11 -2.68 2.01
N VAL A 83 -5.20 -2.17 2.57
CA VAL A 83 -5.56 -0.77 2.49
C VAL A 83 -5.10 -0.10 3.78
N GLN A 84 -4.17 0.85 3.65
CA GLN A 84 -3.63 1.60 4.78
C GLN A 84 -4.73 2.39 5.50
N SER A 85 -5.03 2.06 6.76
CA SER A 85 -6.04 2.79 7.55
C SER A 85 -5.55 4.20 7.86
N SER A 86 -6.34 5.21 7.51
CA SER A 86 -6.27 6.49 8.19
C SER A 86 -7.04 6.40 9.50
N ALA A 87 -6.36 6.15 10.62
CA ALA A 87 -6.91 6.55 11.91
C ALA A 87 -6.62 8.04 12.06
N ALA A 88 -7.54 8.89 11.61
CA ALA A 88 -7.51 10.30 11.98
C ALA A 88 -8.21 10.41 13.34
N THR A 89 -7.44 10.46 14.41
CA THR A 89 -7.98 10.93 15.70
C THR A 89 -8.06 12.44 15.63
N ALA A 90 -9.28 12.98 15.58
CA ALA A 90 -9.51 14.40 15.78
C ALA A 90 -9.00 14.80 17.18
N SER A 91 -7.89 15.54 17.23
CA SER A 91 -7.47 16.27 18.42
C SER A 91 -7.76 17.75 18.22
N SER A 92 -8.41 18.34 19.21
CA SER A 92 -8.80 19.74 19.26
C SER A 92 -7.64 20.66 19.66
N SER A 93 -7.67 21.86 19.07
CA SER A 93 -6.99 23.11 19.44
C SER A 93 -5.47 23.21 19.26
N ASP A 94 -5.03 23.13 18.01
CA ASP A 94 -4.31 24.22 17.33
C ASP A 94 -4.66 24.10 15.84
N SER A 95 -5.23 25.14 15.24
CA SER A 95 -5.80 25.04 13.89
C SER A 95 -4.68 24.79 12.88
N ALA A 96 -4.56 23.54 12.42
CA ALA A 96 -3.77 23.23 11.24
C ALA A 96 -4.16 24.21 10.12
N PRO A 97 -3.19 24.76 9.36
CA PRO A 97 -3.49 25.66 8.27
C PRO A 97 -4.57 25.06 7.38
N THR A 98 -5.55 25.87 6.98
CA THR A 98 -6.56 25.45 5.98
C THR A 98 -5.84 24.89 4.74
N THR A 99 -6.46 24.00 3.97
CA THR A 99 -5.81 23.36 2.80
C THR A 99 -5.17 24.34 1.81
N ASP A 100 -5.65 25.59 1.76
CA ASP A 100 -5.13 26.67 0.92
C ASP A 100 -3.84 27.33 1.46
N GLN A 101 -3.60 27.22 2.77
CA GLN A 101 -2.42 27.74 3.45
C GLN A 101 -1.26 26.73 3.51
N ARG A 102 -1.41 25.56 2.87
CA ARG A 102 -0.35 24.54 2.84
C ARG A 102 0.88 25.08 2.12
N LEU A 103 2.05 24.85 2.70
CA LEU A 103 3.33 25.17 2.10
C LEU A 103 3.89 23.91 1.43
N ILE A 104 4.29 24.04 0.17
CA ILE A 104 4.89 22.99 -0.65
C ILE A 104 6.36 23.31 -0.81
N TRP A 105 7.24 22.36 -0.54
CA TRP A 105 8.65 22.55 -0.84
C TRP A 105 8.87 22.30 -2.33
N ILE A 106 9.44 23.27 -3.05
CA ILE A 106 9.77 23.19 -4.47
C ILE A 106 11.15 23.81 -4.68
N ASN A 107 12.11 23.02 -5.18
CA ASN A 107 13.45 23.47 -5.58
C ASN A 107 14.11 24.44 -4.57
N GLY A 108 14.12 24.06 -3.29
CA GLY A 108 14.78 24.82 -2.22
C GLY A 108 13.87 25.76 -1.41
N ASN A 109 12.62 25.97 -1.83
CA ASN A 109 11.74 26.99 -1.23
C ASN A 109 10.42 26.40 -0.75
N LEU A 110 9.91 26.87 0.38
CA LEU A 110 8.52 26.62 0.81
C LEU A 110 7.60 27.66 0.15
N ILE A 111 6.72 27.19 -0.72
CA ILE A 111 5.83 28.01 -1.55
C ILE A 111 4.38 27.75 -1.14
N PRO A 112 3.51 28.76 -1.00
CA PRO A 112 2.07 28.54 -0.80
C PRO A 112 1.49 27.65 -1.90
N ARG A 113 0.58 26.74 -1.52
CA ARG A 113 -0.08 25.80 -2.44
C ARG A 113 -0.70 26.51 -3.66
N SER A 114 -1.29 27.68 -3.47
CA SER A 114 -1.90 28.48 -4.54
C SER A 114 -0.90 28.97 -5.60
N GLU A 115 0.38 29.01 -5.26
CA GLU A 115 1.48 29.49 -6.12
C GLU A 115 2.39 28.35 -6.60
N ALA A 116 2.20 27.13 -6.08
CA ALA A 116 2.98 25.95 -6.43
C ALA A 116 2.78 25.59 -7.91
N LYS A 117 3.84 25.74 -8.69
CA LYS A 117 3.86 25.47 -10.13
C LYS A 117 5.18 24.82 -10.54
N VAL A 118 5.11 24.04 -11.61
CA VAL A 118 6.28 23.56 -12.37
C VAL A 118 6.22 24.16 -13.77
N SER A 119 7.35 24.17 -14.47
CA SER A 119 7.35 24.56 -15.88
C SER A 119 6.62 23.52 -16.72
N VAL A 120 5.92 23.98 -17.76
CA VAL A 120 5.28 23.10 -18.75
C VAL A 120 6.31 22.40 -19.65
N PHE A 121 7.59 22.81 -19.57
CA PHE A 121 8.72 22.17 -20.25
C PHE A 121 9.44 21.13 -19.38
N ASP A 122 8.95 20.89 -18.16
CA ASP A 122 9.48 19.82 -17.31
C ASP A 122 9.17 18.44 -17.92
N HIS A 123 10.20 17.62 -18.12
CA HIS A 123 10.08 16.28 -18.70
C HIS A 123 9.28 15.31 -17.81
N GLY A 124 9.21 15.56 -16.51
CA GLY A 124 8.28 14.87 -15.60
C GLY A 124 6.82 15.17 -15.93
N PHE A 125 6.49 16.38 -16.38
CA PHE A 125 5.15 16.75 -16.83
C PHE A 125 4.88 16.24 -18.26
N LEU A 126 5.83 16.42 -19.17
CA LEU A 126 5.67 16.09 -20.59
C LEU A 126 5.64 14.58 -20.87
N TYR A 127 6.50 13.82 -20.19
CA TYR A 127 6.80 12.42 -20.54
C TYR A 127 6.67 11.46 -19.35
N GLY A 128 6.33 11.96 -18.16
CA GLY A 128 6.37 11.15 -16.94
C GLY A 128 7.79 10.76 -16.53
N ASP A 129 8.82 11.47 -17.00
CA ASP A 129 10.22 11.22 -16.67
C ASP A 129 10.54 11.75 -15.26
N GLY A 130 10.30 10.91 -14.27
CA GLY A 130 10.51 11.19 -12.87
C GLY A 130 10.03 10.06 -11.99
N VAL A 131 10.30 10.19 -10.69
CA VAL A 131 9.94 9.22 -9.65
C VAL A 131 9.26 9.91 -8.48
N PHE A 132 8.52 9.14 -7.69
CA PHE A 132 7.84 9.69 -6.53
C PHE A 132 7.73 8.71 -5.37
N GLU A 133 7.47 9.25 -4.19
CA GLU A 133 7.11 8.48 -3.00
C GLU A 133 5.78 8.92 -2.39
N GLY A 134 5.15 7.97 -1.71
CA GLY A 134 3.93 8.19 -0.94
C GLY A 134 4.13 7.71 0.48
N ILE A 135 4.18 8.65 1.44
CA ILE A 135 4.61 8.37 2.81
C ILE A 135 3.54 8.85 3.78
N ARG A 136 3.23 8.06 4.80
CA ARG A 136 2.21 8.41 5.81
C ARG A 136 2.85 9.08 7.01
N ILE A 137 2.13 10.04 7.57
CA ILE A 137 2.40 10.66 8.86
C ILE A 137 1.35 10.13 9.84
N TYR A 138 1.81 9.65 11.00
CA TYR A 138 0.95 9.24 12.11
C TYR A 138 1.45 9.87 13.40
N ASN A 139 0.58 10.60 14.12
CA ASN A 139 0.93 11.23 15.40
C ASN A 139 2.26 12.03 15.35
N GLY A 140 2.46 12.80 14.28
CA GLY A 140 3.64 13.63 14.03
C GLY A 140 4.88 12.85 13.59
N GLN A 141 4.80 11.53 13.41
CA GLN A 141 5.91 10.68 12.97
C GLN A 141 5.75 10.22 11.53
N ILE A 142 6.81 10.35 10.75
CA ILE A 142 6.84 9.91 9.35
C ILE A 142 7.20 8.42 9.32
N PHE A 143 6.24 7.59 8.91
CA PHE A 143 6.39 6.13 8.98
C PHE A 143 7.41 5.62 7.96
N LYS A 144 8.44 4.93 8.46
CA LYS A 144 9.53 4.33 7.67
C LYS A 144 10.16 5.28 6.63
N LEU A 145 10.31 6.57 6.98
CA LEU A 145 10.85 7.60 6.09
C LEU A 145 12.11 7.14 5.35
N ARG A 146 13.12 6.64 6.07
CA ARG A 146 14.38 6.21 5.46
C ARG A 146 14.19 5.12 4.40
N SER A 147 13.31 4.15 4.64
CA SER A 147 13.01 3.09 3.66
C SER A 147 12.36 3.67 2.39
N HIS A 148 11.48 4.66 2.53
CA HIS A 148 10.89 5.35 1.38
C HIS A 148 11.95 6.13 0.59
N LEU A 149 12.84 6.85 1.27
CA LEU A 149 13.89 7.61 0.61
C LEU A 149 14.91 6.71 -0.12
N VAL A 150 15.27 5.57 0.46
CA VAL A 150 16.12 4.58 -0.22
C VAL A 150 15.45 4.13 -1.53
N ARG A 151 14.17 3.75 -1.51
CA ARG A 151 13.46 3.33 -2.72
C ARG A 151 13.30 4.47 -3.74
N LEU A 152 13.14 5.72 -3.27
CA LEU A 152 13.11 6.90 -4.14
C LEU A 152 14.42 7.06 -4.91
N MET A 153 15.56 6.96 -4.22
CA MET A 153 16.89 7.05 -4.82
C MET A 153 17.18 5.87 -5.75
N GLU A 154 16.83 4.64 -5.37
CA GLU A 154 16.94 3.47 -6.23
C GLU A 154 16.07 3.61 -7.49
N SER A 155 14.85 4.15 -7.36
CA SER A 155 13.98 4.41 -8.52
C SER A 155 14.59 5.46 -9.44
N ALA A 156 15.17 6.53 -8.88
CA ALA A 156 15.84 7.59 -9.64
C ALA A 156 17.07 7.05 -10.40
N GLU A 157 17.92 6.28 -9.73
CA GLU A 157 19.10 5.64 -10.32
C GLU A 157 18.72 4.76 -11.53
N ARG A 158 17.64 3.98 -11.40
CA ARG A 158 17.15 3.08 -12.45
C ARG A 158 16.59 3.76 -13.69
N ILE A 159 16.23 5.04 -13.58
CA ILE A 159 15.90 5.88 -14.74
C ILE A 159 17.06 6.82 -15.11
N HIS A 160 18.25 6.62 -14.56
CA HIS A 160 19.43 7.46 -14.75
C HIS A 160 19.20 8.93 -14.37
N LEU A 161 18.44 9.18 -13.29
CA LEU A 161 18.17 10.52 -12.74
C LEU A 161 19.04 10.75 -11.51
N ASP A 162 19.91 11.76 -11.58
CA ASP A 162 20.63 12.29 -10.42
C ASP A 162 19.84 13.48 -9.84
N PRO A 163 19.29 13.36 -8.62
CA PRO A 163 18.55 14.46 -8.00
C PRO A 163 19.45 15.60 -7.52
N LYS A 164 20.78 15.45 -7.58
CA LYS A 164 21.77 16.40 -7.06
C LYS A 164 21.60 16.73 -5.57
N LEU A 165 20.94 15.83 -4.84
CA LEU A 165 20.74 15.89 -3.41
C LEU A 165 21.06 14.52 -2.83
N SER A 166 21.74 14.54 -1.68
CA SER A 166 21.91 13.35 -0.87
C SER A 166 20.57 12.91 -0.27
N ILE A 167 20.49 11.64 0.09
CA ILE A 167 19.34 11.09 0.80
C ILE A 167 19.07 11.81 2.13
N ASP A 168 20.10 12.34 2.79
CA ASP A 168 19.97 13.06 4.06
C ASP A 168 19.39 14.46 3.84
N GLU A 169 19.77 15.17 2.77
CA GLU A 169 19.16 16.45 2.38
C GLU A 169 17.68 16.28 2.00
N ILE A 170 17.34 15.18 1.29
CA ILE A 170 15.94 14.86 0.99
C ILE A 170 15.17 14.52 2.27
N GLU A 171 15.80 13.88 3.24
CA GLU A 171 15.19 13.62 4.55
C GLU A 171 14.89 14.93 5.30
N ASP A 172 15.85 15.84 5.33
CA ASP A 172 15.73 17.13 6.01
C ASP A 172 14.65 18.01 5.39
N LEU A 173 14.62 18.16 4.06
CA LEU A 173 13.57 18.93 3.38
C LEU A 173 12.19 18.30 3.59
N THR A 174 12.11 16.97 3.69
CA THR A 174 10.85 16.27 3.95
C THR A 174 10.33 16.63 5.35
N ARG A 175 11.20 16.56 6.36
CA ARG A 175 10.87 16.93 7.74
C ARG A 175 10.52 18.41 7.86
N GLN A 176 11.25 19.29 7.18
CA GLN A 176 10.98 20.72 7.13
C GLN A 176 9.59 20.99 6.55
N THR A 177 9.21 20.31 5.45
CA THR A 177 7.89 20.45 4.82
C THR A 177 6.77 20.04 5.77
N VAL A 178 6.93 18.92 6.49
CA VAL A 178 5.93 18.46 7.46
C VAL A 178 5.80 19.44 8.62
N ALA A 179 6.93 19.91 9.17
CA ALA A 179 6.97 20.87 10.27
C ALA A 179 6.32 22.21 9.88
N ALA A 180 6.61 22.72 8.69
CA ALA A 180 6.04 23.97 8.18
C ALA A 180 4.51 23.94 8.08
N ASN A 181 3.92 22.75 7.97
CA ASN A 181 2.48 22.55 7.85
C ASN A 181 1.80 22.08 9.16
N ASN A 182 2.54 21.92 10.25
CA ASN A 182 2.05 21.45 11.55
C ASN A 182 1.19 20.17 11.46
N LEU A 183 1.59 19.21 10.62
CA LEU A 183 0.82 17.98 10.39
C LEU A 183 1.04 16.93 11.48
N GLN A 184 -0.04 16.52 12.13
CA GLN A 184 -0.05 15.37 13.04
C GLN A 184 -0.32 14.07 12.29
N ASP A 185 -1.34 14.07 11.44
CA ASP A 185 -1.67 12.96 10.56
C ASP A 185 -1.77 13.47 9.13
N GLY A 186 -1.27 12.69 8.18
CA GLY A 186 -1.20 13.16 6.81
C GLY A 186 -0.46 12.23 5.87
N TYR A 187 -0.12 12.80 4.73
CA TYR A 187 0.51 12.14 3.63
C TYR A 187 1.49 13.07 2.95
N ILE A 188 2.65 12.51 2.63
CA ILE A 188 3.73 13.17 1.93
C ILE A 188 3.79 12.58 0.53
N ARG A 189 3.84 13.47 -0.46
CA ARG A 189 4.18 13.16 -1.85
C ARG A 189 5.52 13.82 -2.16
N LEU A 190 6.57 13.01 -2.18
CA LEU A 190 7.88 13.42 -2.69
C LEU A 190 7.94 13.12 -4.19
N ILE A 191 8.45 14.03 -4.99
CA ILE A 191 8.62 13.87 -6.43
C ILE A 191 10.01 14.36 -6.82
N LEU A 192 10.69 13.57 -7.64
CA LEU A 192 11.88 13.95 -8.38
C LEU A 192 11.53 13.90 -9.87
N SER A 193 11.46 15.05 -10.53
CA SER A 193 11.30 15.11 -11.98
C SER A 193 12.65 15.28 -12.67
N ARG A 194 12.73 14.89 -13.94
CA ARG A 194 13.91 15.14 -14.77
C ARG A 194 14.23 16.64 -14.90
N GLY A 195 13.21 17.49 -14.80
CA GLY A 195 13.33 18.94 -14.90
C GLY A 195 13.11 19.49 -16.30
N GLU A 196 13.37 20.79 -16.47
CA GLU A 196 13.12 21.51 -17.71
C GLU A 196 14.11 21.13 -18.81
N GLY A 197 13.61 20.89 -20.02
CA GLY A 197 14.45 20.57 -21.16
C GLY A 197 13.82 20.96 -22.50
N THR A 198 14.44 20.51 -23.58
CA THR A 198 13.87 20.67 -24.93
C THR A 198 12.69 19.72 -25.15
N LEU A 199 11.89 19.91 -26.21
CA LEU A 199 10.79 18.98 -26.55
C LEU A 199 11.25 17.63 -27.13
N GLY A 200 12.55 17.34 -27.13
CA GLY A 200 13.07 16.00 -27.43
C GLY A 200 13.06 15.10 -26.20
N LEU A 201 13.14 13.78 -26.41
CA LEU A 201 13.19 12.78 -25.34
C LEU A 201 14.60 12.57 -24.73
N ASN A 202 15.59 13.39 -25.09
CA ASN A 202 16.94 13.25 -24.55
C ASN A 202 16.98 13.76 -23.09
N PRO A 203 17.10 12.88 -22.08
CA PRO A 203 17.03 13.30 -20.67
C PRO A 203 18.23 14.17 -20.28
N PHE A 204 19.37 14.04 -20.98
CA PHE A 204 20.58 14.84 -20.73
C PHE A 204 20.49 16.28 -21.27
N SER A 205 19.37 16.63 -21.92
CA SER A 205 19.05 18.01 -22.25
C SER A 205 18.36 18.77 -21.10
N CYS A 206 18.14 18.11 -19.96
CA CYS A 206 17.61 18.72 -18.74
C CYS A 206 18.76 18.97 -17.75
N PRO A 207 19.16 20.23 -17.50
CA PRO A 207 20.35 20.52 -16.70
C PRO A 207 20.11 20.36 -15.20
N GLU A 208 18.90 20.63 -14.70
CA GLU A 208 18.55 20.60 -13.28
C GLU A 208 17.29 19.78 -13.04
N PRO A 209 17.29 18.81 -12.12
CA PRO A 209 16.11 18.05 -11.75
C PRO A 209 15.12 18.92 -10.97
N GLY A 210 13.83 18.59 -11.06
CA GLY A 210 12.83 19.16 -10.17
C GLY A 210 12.71 18.33 -8.90
N VAL A 211 12.67 18.98 -7.74
CA VAL A 211 12.47 18.33 -6.43
C VAL A 211 11.28 18.97 -5.74
N ILE A 212 10.30 18.16 -5.37
CA ILE A 212 9.03 18.63 -4.82
C ILE A 212 8.66 17.76 -3.61
N CYS A 213 8.28 18.40 -2.49
CA CYS A 213 7.68 17.76 -1.35
C CYS A 213 6.33 18.41 -1.03
N ILE A 214 5.26 17.65 -1.20
CA ILE A 214 3.90 18.04 -0.79
C ILE A 214 3.60 17.29 0.50
N ALA A 215 3.19 18.00 1.55
CA ALA A 215 2.67 17.40 2.76
C ALA A 215 1.24 17.93 3.03
N ASP A 216 0.26 17.03 3.03
CA ASP A 216 -1.15 17.38 3.24
C ASP A 216 -1.96 16.21 3.83
N SER A 217 -3.24 16.43 4.10
CA SER A 217 -4.18 15.39 4.44
C SER A 217 -4.60 14.57 3.21
N ILE A 218 -4.85 13.27 3.41
CA ILE A 218 -5.44 12.41 2.39
C ILE A 218 -6.40 11.42 3.04
N ARG A 219 -7.53 11.18 2.37
CA ARG A 219 -8.42 10.06 2.65
C ARG A 219 -8.46 9.18 1.40
N LEU A 220 -7.93 7.96 1.51
CA LEU A 220 -7.90 7.02 0.39
C LEU A 220 -9.25 6.30 0.24
N TYR A 221 -9.83 5.84 1.35
CA TYR A 221 -11.09 5.10 1.37
C TYR A 221 -11.98 5.53 2.54
N PRO A 222 -13.30 5.28 2.46
CA PRO A 222 -14.20 5.41 3.60
C PRO A 222 -13.77 4.54 4.79
N GLU A 223 -14.09 4.96 6.02
CA GLU A 223 -13.59 4.29 7.23
C GLU A 223 -14.17 2.87 7.38
N GLU A 224 -15.45 2.75 7.05
CA GLU A 224 -16.22 1.52 6.97
C GLU A 224 -15.55 0.47 6.07
N MET A 225 -14.81 0.86 5.03
CA MET A 225 -14.12 -0.12 4.16
C MET A 225 -12.93 -0.79 4.84
N TYR A 226 -12.30 -0.13 5.82
CA TYR A 226 -11.23 -0.73 6.61
C TYR A 226 -11.76 -1.70 7.67
N ARG A 227 -12.97 -1.45 8.17
CA ARG A 227 -13.61 -2.27 9.21
C ARG A 227 -14.36 -3.47 8.63
N ASP A 228 -15.16 -3.21 7.59
CA ASP A 228 -16.14 -4.15 7.04
C ASP A 228 -15.60 -4.86 5.78
N GLY A 229 -14.48 -4.37 5.23
CA GLY A 229 -13.89 -4.82 3.98
C GLY A 229 -14.44 -4.06 2.77
N MET A 230 -13.80 -4.25 1.61
CA MET A 230 -14.22 -3.64 0.34
C MET A 230 -14.43 -4.67 -0.76
N LYS A 231 -15.39 -4.39 -1.63
CA LYS A 231 -15.57 -5.12 -2.88
C LYS A 231 -14.61 -4.54 -3.92
N VAL A 232 -14.01 -5.43 -4.72
CA VAL A 232 -13.12 -5.06 -5.81
C VAL A 232 -13.46 -5.87 -7.06
N ILE A 233 -13.05 -5.38 -8.21
CA ILE A 233 -13.07 -6.18 -9.46
C ILE A 233 -11.69 -6.78 -9.75
N VAL A 234 -11.63 -7.71 -10.68
CA VAL A 234 -10.38 -8.01 -11.39
C VAL A 234 -10.37 -7.16 -12.64
N ALA A 235 -9.32 -6.36 -12.85
CA ALA A 235 -9.16 -5.53 -14.03
C ALA A 235 -9.02 -6.41 -15.28
N GLU A 236 -9.59 -5.96 -16.39
CA GLU A 236 -9.40 -6.60 -17.71
C GLU A 236 -7.98 -6.35 -18.22
N ARG A 237 -7.40 -5.19 -17.85
CA ARG A 237 -6.06 -4.80 -18.23
C ARG A 237 -5.00 -5.45 -17.33
N PRO A 238 -3.98 -6.11 -17.92
CA PRO A 238 -2.88 -6.62 -17.12
C PRO A 238 -1.98 -5.49 -16.62
N ARG A 239 -1.22 -5.80 -15.58
CA ARG A 239 -0.09 -4.99 -15.11
C ARG A 239 0.97 -4.88 -16.20
N ILE A 240 1.73 -3.78 -16.20
CA ILE A 240 2.79 -3.56 -17.20
C ILE A 240 3.85 -4.67 -17.02
N PRO A 241 4.24 -5.38 -18.09
CA PRO A 241 5.34 -6.33 -18.04
C PRO A 241 6.65 -5.64 -17.66
N VAL A 242 7.48 -6.33 -16.88
CA VAL A 242 8.79 -5.83 -16.42
C VAL A 242 9.68 -5.43 -17.60
N GLU A 243 9.57 -6.16 -18.71
CA GLU A 243 10.32 -5.96 -19.95
C GLU A 243 9.90 -4.67 -20.69
N CYS A 244 8.74 -4.10 -20.39
CA CYS A 244 8.25 -2.88 -21.01
C CYS A 244 8.53 -1.64 -20.16
N LEU A 245 8.09 -1.66 -18.90
CA LEU A 245 8.36 -0.61 -17.92
C LEU A 245 8.22 -1.23 -16.54
N ASP A 246 9.35 -1.45 -15.88
CA ASP A 246 9.40 -2.20 -14.62
C ASP A 246 8.54 -1.56 -13.51
N PRO A 247 7.47 -2.23 -13.06
CA PRO A 247 6.61 -1.78 -11.96
C PRO A 247 7.30 -1.53 -10.62
N SER A 248 8.50 -2.09 -10.42
CA SER A 248 9.29 -1.87 -9.19
C SER A 248 9.96 -0.49 -9.16
N VAL A 249 10.04 0.23 -10.29
CA VAL A 249 10.39 1.66 -10.32
C VAL A 249 9.12 2.48 -10.07
N LYS A 250 9.10 3.25 -8.98
CA LYS A 250 7.94 4.10 -8.63
C LYS A 250 7.95 5.42 -9.42
N SER A 251 7.77 5.32 -10.73
CA SER A 251 7.82 6.45 -11.68
C SER A 251 6.52 7.25 -11.75
N LEU A 252 6.56 8.41 -12.42
CA LEU A 252 5.36 9.23 -12.70
C LEU A 252 4.41 8.61 -13.74
N ASN A 253 4.74 7.44 -14.31
CA ASN A 253 3.96 6.75 -15.34
C ASN A 253 2.86 5.85 -14.75
N TYR A 254 1.81 6.45 -14.18
CA TYR A 254 0.70 5.72 -13.51
C TYR A 254 -0.54 5.46 -14.39
N LEU A 255 -0.50 5.75 -15.68
CA LEU A 255 -1.68 5.66 -16.55
C LEU A 255 -2.27 4.23 -16.61
N ASN A 256 -1.45 3.19 -16.59
CA ASN A 256 -1.93 1.79 -16.54
C ASN A 256 -2.78 1.52 -15.29
N ASN A 257 -2.30 1.95 -14.12
CA ASN A 257 -2.99 1.83 -12.84
C ASN A 257 -4.28 2.66 -12.81
N ILE A 258 -4.24 3.88 -13.35
CA ILE A 258 -5.41 4.77 -13.44
C ILE A 258 -6.50 4.16 -14.32
N LEU A 259 -6.15 3.56 -15.47
CA LEU A 259 -7.12 2.91 -16.35
C LEU A 259 -7.80 1.71 -15.67
N ALA A 260 -7.04 0.90 -14.92
CA ALA A 260 -7.62 -0.18 -14.12
C ALA A 260 -8.52 0.37 -12.98
N LYS A 261 -8.17 1.50 -12.37
CA LYS A 261 -9.03 2.18 -11.38
C LYS A 261 -10.33 2.65 -12.00
N CYS A 262 -10.29 3.18 -13.23
CA CYS A 262 -11.50 3.56 -13.96
C CYS A 262 -12.44 2.37 -14.22
N GLU A 263 -11.90 1.17 -14.46
CA GLU A 263 -12.72 -0.04 -14.58
C GLU A 263 -13.50 -0.33 -13.29
N ALA A 264 -12.87 -0.22 -12.12
CA ALA A 264 -13.54 -0.38 -10.83
C ALA A 264 -14.62 0.68 -10.60
N LEU A 265 -14.29 1.96 -10.85
CA LEU A 265 -15.19 3.07 -10.63
C LEU A 265 -16.44 3.00 -11.51
N ARG A 266 -16.33 2.50 -12.75
CA ARG A 266 -17.49 2.26 -13.63
C ARG A 266 -18.46 1.21 -13.08
N GLN A 267 -17.98 0.32 -12.21
CA GLN A 267 -18.80 -0.68 -11.50
C GLN A 267 -19.27 -0.20 -10.11
N GLY A 268 -19.04 1.08 -9.78
CA GLY A 268 -19.35 1.64 -8.46
C GLY A 268 -18.45 1.11 -7.34
N LEU A 269 -17.28 0.56 -7.67
CA LEU A 269 -16.31 0.04 -6.71
C LEU A 269 -15.07 0.93 -6.63
N TYR A 270 -14.35 0.82 -5.52
CA TYR A 270 -13.21 1.70 -5.25
C TYR A 270 -11.88 1.14 -5.75
N GLU A 271 -11.74 -0.16 -5.97
CA GLU A 271 -10.43 -0.76 -6.26
C GLU A 271 -10.54 -1.95 -7.24
N ALA A 272 -9.46 -2.22 -7.96
CA ALA A 272 -9.31 -3.35 -8.87
C ALA A 272 -8.02 -4.12 -8.58
N ILE A 273 -8.08 -5.44 -8.72
CA ILE A 273 -6.92 -6.33 -8.72
C ILE A 273 -6.43 -6.46 -10.16
N MET A 274 -5.15 -6.22 -10.37
CA MET A 274 -4.47 -6.37 -11.65
C MET A 274 -3.76 -7.73 -11.70
N LEU A 275 -3.88 -8.41 -12.84
CA LEU A 275 -3.14 -9.64 -13.12
C LEU A 275 -1.91 -9.34 -13.98
N ASN A 276 -0.88 -10.17 -13.91
CA ASN A 276 0.21 -10.13 -14.89
C ASN A 276 -0.22 -10.78 -16.22
N THR A 277 0.65 -10.75 -17.23
CA THR A 277 0.38 -11.33 -18.55
C THR A 277 0.28 -12.85 -18.56
N LYS A 278 0.69 -13.53 -17.48
CA LYS A 278 0.50 -14.98 -17.28
C LYS A 278 -0.85 -15.31 -16.63
N GLY A 279 -1.65 -14.31 -16.27
CA GLY A 279 -2.94 -14.46 -15.58
C GLY A 279 -2.81 -14.71 -14.08
N GLU A 280 -1.68 -14.36 -13.49
CA GLU A 280 -1.40 -14.49 -12.05
C GLU A 280 -1.66 -13.16 -11.35
N VAL A 281 -2.05 -13.21 -10.08
CA VAL A 281 -2.30 -11.99 -9.28
C VAL A 281 -1.00 -11.20 -9.11
N ALA A 282 -1.01 -9.90 -9.43
CA ALA A 282 0.13 -9.00 -9.22
C ALA A 282 -0.09 -8.07 -8.02
N GLU A 283 -0.98 -7.08 -8.16
CA GLU A 283 -1.28 -6.07 -7.13
C GLU A 283 -2.65 -5.42 -7.36
N GLY A 284 -3.11 -4.57 -6.45
CA GLY A 284 -4.20 -3.63 -6.72
C GLY A 284 -3.72 -2.42 -7.52
N THR A 285 -4.60 -1.47 -7.84
CA THR A 285 -4.19 -0.29 -8.62
C THR A 285 -3.22 0.63 -7.87
N GLY A 286 -3.24 0.61 -6.54
CA GLY A 286 -2.32 1.40 -5.70
C GLY A 286 -1.71 0.66 -4.51
N ASP A 287 -2.01 -0.64 -4.34
CA ASP A 287 -1.76 -1.38 -3.10
C ASP A 287 -1.28 -2.81 -3.39
N ASN A 288 -0.37 -3.37 -2.57
CA ASN A 288 -0.06 -4.80 -2.66
C ASN A 288 -1.18 -5.65 -2.03
N ILE A 289 -1.26 -6.92 -2.43
CA ILE A 289 -2.32 -7.85 -2.00
C ILE A 289 -1.79 -9.01 -1.16
N PHE A 290 -2.58 -9.44 -0.18
CA PHE A 290 -2.32 -10.59 0.67
C PHE A 290 -3.54 -11.52 0.73
N VAL A 291 -3.28 -12.79 0.96
CA VAL A 291 -4.26 -13.85 1.16
C VAL A 291 -3.97 -14.52 2.49
N VAL A 292 -4.99 -14.76 3.31
CA VAL A 292 -4.83 -15.46 4.57
C VAL A 292 -5.70 -16.71 4.58
N LYS A 293 -5.06 -17.85 4.73
CA LYS A 293 -5.74 -19.15 4.79
C LYS A 293 -5.05 -20.04 5.82
N ASP A 294 -5.83 -20.61 6.73
CA ASP A 294 -5.35 -21.55 7.76
C ASP A 294 -4.18 -21.01 8.60
N GLY A 295 -4.21 -19.70 8.89
CA GLY A 295 -3.14 -19.02 9.63
C GLY A 295 -1.87 -18.72 8.81
N VAL A 296 -1.87 -18.99 7.51
CA VAL A 296 -0.78 -18.67 6.57
C VAL A 296 -1.13 -17.42 5.79
N VAL A 297 -0.19 -16.47 5.73
CA VAL A 297 -0.26 -15.22 4.97
C VAL A 297 0.53 -15.39 3.68
N SER A 298 -0.14 -15.38 2.52
CA SER A 298 0.51 -15.45 1.21
C SER A 298 0.37 -14.13 0.46
N THR A 299 1.36 -13.80 -0.36
CA THR A 299 1.34 -12.61 -1.24
C THR A 299 2.09 -12.96 -2.52
N PRO A 300 1.78 -12.34 -3.67
CA PRO A 300 2.53 -12.60 -4.90
C PRO A 300 4.05 -12.47 -4.71
N ALA A 301 4.80 -13.33 -5.38
CA ALA A 301 6.26 -13.30 -5.41
C ALA A 301 6.74 -12.16 -6.34
N PRO A 302 7.91 -11.54 -6.08
CA PRO A 302 8.37 -10.36 -6.83
C PRO A 302 8.37 -10.49 -8.37
N ASP A 303 8.53 -11.70 -8.89
CA ASP A 303 8.51 -12.01 -10.33
C ASP A 303 7.12 -11.87 -10.98
N ALA A 304 6.06 -11.66 -10.18
CA ALA A 304 4.73 -11.31 -10.68
C ALA A 304 4.64 -9.89 -11.25
N GLY A 305 5.68 -9.05 -11.09
CA GLY A 305 5.78 -7.74 -11.74
C GLY A 305 4.91 -6.68 -11.08
N PHE A 306 5.22 -6.31 -9.84
CA PHE A 306 4.52 -5.29 -9.06
C PHE A 306 5.49 -4.42 -8.25
N LEU A 307 5.00 -3.36 -7.60
CA LEU A 307 5.84 -2.50 -6.77
C LEU A 307 6.24 -3.19 -5.46
N LEU A 308 7.54 -3.25 -5.16
CA LEU A 308 8.05 -3.76 -3.88
C LEU A 308 7.66 -2.82 -2.72
N GLY A 309 6.48 -3.02 -2.16
CA GLY A 309 5.88 -2.16 -1.16
C GLY A 309 6.57 -2.21 0.19
N ILE A 310 6.86 -1.03 0.75
CA ILE A 310 7.39 -0.90 2.11
C ILE A 310 6.38 -1.39 3.16
N THR A 311 5.09 -1.13 2.96
CA THR A 311 4.03 -1.66 3.84
C THR A 311 3.88 -3.18 3.68
N ARG A 312 4.04 -3.71 2.46
CA ARG A 312 4.07 -5.16 2.20
C ARG A 312 5.20 -5.81 2.99
N GLN A 313 6.42 -5.28 2.89
CA GLN A 313 7.57 -5.79 3.62
C GLN A 313 7.36 -5.72 5.14
N PHE A 314 6.82 -4.61 5.64
CA PHE A 314 6.48 -4.48 7.06
C PHE A 314 5.44 -5.51 7.53
N VAL A 315 4.46 -5.86 6.69
CA VAL A 315 3.51 -6.92 7.03
C VAL A 315 4.17 -8.29 7.12
N ILE A 316 5.03 -8.60 6.16
CA ILE A 316 5.77 -9.87 6.12
C ILE A 316 6.67 -10.00 7.36
N ASP A 317 7.46 -8.97 7.65
CA ASP A 317 8.53 -9.05 8.65
C ASP A 317 8.04 -8.83 10.09
N THR A 318 6.94 -8.08 10.26
CA THR A 318 6.51 -7.60 11.58
C THR A 318 5.08 -7.99 11.91
N VAL A 319 4.12 -7.67 11.04
CA VAL A 319 2.69 -7.83 11.38
C VAL A 319 2.28 -9.31 11.41
N ALA A 320 2.61 -10.08 10.37
CA ALA A 320 2.26 -11.50 10.29
C ALA A 320 2.85 -12.31 11.46
N PRO A 321 4.16 -12.19 11.80
CA PRO A 321 4.72 -12.83 12.98
C PRO A 321 4.04 -12.40 14.30
N ALA A 322 3.74 -11.10 14.47
CA ALA A 322 3.06 -10.60 15.66
C ALA A 322 1.63 -11.17 15.81
N CYS A 323 0.99 -11.52 14.70
CA CYS A 323 -0.30 -12.20 14.66
C CYS A 323 -0.21 -13.74 14.71
N GLN A 324 0.98 -14.30 14.92
CA GLN A 324 1.24 -15.75 14.90
C GLN A 324 0.88 -16.41 13.57
N HIS A 325 1.00 -15.65 12.48
CA HIS A 325 0.85 -16.15 11.12
C HIS A 325 2.22 -16.47 10.52
N SER A 326 2.31 -17.60 9.81
CA SER A 326 3.45 -17.88 8.94
C SER A 326 3.27 -17.17 7.60
N VAL A 327 4.37 -16.71 7.00
CA VAL A 327 4.38 -16.11 5.66
C VAL A 327 4.98 -17.09 4.65
#